data_AF-A0A8T3VKI6-F1
#
_entry.id   AF-A0A8T3VKI6-F1
#
_cell.length_a   1.000
_cell.length_b   1.000
_cell.length_c   1.000
_cell.angle_alpha   90.00
_cell.angle_beta   90.00
_cell.angle_gamma   90.00
#
_symmetry.space_group_name_H-M   'P 1'
#
loop_
_entity.id
_entity.type
_entity.pdbx_description
1 polymer ?
#
loop_
_entity_poly.entity_id
_entity_poly.type
_entity_poly.pdbx_seq_one_letter_code
_entity_poly.pdbx_strand_id
1 'polypeptide(L)' 'MNAEDMVKQYDTSDQFVATLLDGKGKPYARQTVQFNINGLSYNRVTGSAGQFKLNINLQPGKYIITSILRDVVFQTKLQ' A
#
# COMPACT_ATOMS: atom_id res chain seq x y z
N MET A 1 -10.50 -12.68 -0.76
CA MET A 1 -9.31 -11.82 -0.67
C MET A 1 -9.43 -11.12 0.66
N ASN A 2 -8.63 -11.53 1.65
CA ASN A 2 -8.73 -11.03 3.02
C ASN A 2 -7.70 -9.92 3.25
N ALA A 3 -8.01 -9.01 4.17
CA ALA A 3 -7.27 -7.79 4.48
C ALA A 3 -5.91 -7.98 5.17
N GLU A 4 -5.42 -9.22 5.27
CA GLU A 4 -4.25 -9.59 6.08
C GLU A 4 -2.94 -9.67 5.27
N ASP A 5 -3.01 -9.65 3.94
CA ASP A 5 -1.89 -10.02 3.07
C ASP A 5 -0.83 -8.92 2.83
N MET A 6 -0.96 -7.73 3.42
CA MET A 6 0.03 -6.67 3.27
C MET A 6 1.04 -6.69 4.43
N VAL A 7 2.11 -7.46 4.27
CA VAL A 7 3.25 -7.47 5.20
C VAL A 7 4.07 -6.19 5.02
N LYS A 8 4.21 -5.41 6.09
CA LYS A 8 4.94 -4.14 6.16
C LYS A 8 6.39 -4.41 6.62
N GLN A 9 7.37 -3.88 5.89
CA GLN A 9 8.72 -3.66 6.43
C GLN A 9 9.04 -2.17 6.29
N TYR A 10 9.28 -1.52 7.44
CA TYR A 10 9.85 -0.18 7.48
C TYR A 10 11.35 -0.34 7.24
N ASP A 11 11.84 0.18 6.13
CA ASP A 11 13.26 0.46 5.99
C ASP A 11 13.46 1.98 6.02
N THR A 12 14.48 2.41 6.73
CA THR A 12 14.67 3.71 7.39
C THR A 12 14.92 4.90 6.44
N SER A 13 14.05 5.12 5.46
CA SER A 13 14.10 6.27 4.54
C SER A 13 12.68 6.56 4.03
N ASP A 14 11.88 7.40 4.70
CA ASP A 14 10.65 8.13 4.27
C ASP A 14 9.70 7.50 3.21
N GLN A 15 9.76 6.18 3.01
CA GLN A 15 9.14 5.45 1.92
C GLN A 15 8.32 4.33 2.51
N PHE A 16 7.02 4.38 2.26
CA PHE A 16 6.13 3.27 2.53
C PHE A 16 6.27 2.24 1.41
N VAL A 17 6.81 1.08 1.77
CA VAL A 17 6.94 -0.08 0.88
C VAL A 17 5.95 -1.14 1.32
N ALA A 18 5.19 -1.67 0.37
CA ALA A 18 4.32 -2.81 0.63
C ALA A 18 4.17 -3.67 -0.62
N THR A 19 3.71 -4.90 -0.39
CA THR A 19 3.51 -5.92 -1.41
C THR A 19 2.03 -6.27 -1.48
N LEU A 20 1.47 -6.22 -2.68
CA LEU A 20 0.13 -6.72 -2.96
C LEU A 20 0.21 -8.23 -3.25
N LEU A 21 -0.57 -9.02 -2.54
CA LEU A 21 -0.72 -10.45 -2.80
C LEU A 21 -2.12 -10.76 -3.35
N ASP A 22 -2.25 -11.88 -4.07
CA ASP A 22 -3.51 -12.45 -4.49
C ASP A 22 -4.16 -13.24 -3.35
N GLY A 23 -5.38 -13.75 -3.55
CA GLY A 23 -6.09 -14.54 -2.55
C GLY A 23 -5.44 -15.90 -2.18
N LYS A 24 -4.25 -16.20 -2.71
CA LYS A 24 -3.44 -17.39 -2.40
C LYS A 24 -2.08 -17.00 -1.79
N GLY A 25 -1.88 -15.74 -1.41
CA GLY A 25 -0.64 -15.22 -0.85
C GLY A 25 0.50 -15.06 -1.86
N LYS A 26 0.22 -15.09 -3.18
CA LYS A 26 1.25 -14.87 -4.21
C LYS A 26 1.31 -13.41 -4.65
N PRO A 27 2.47 -12.89 -5.05
CA PRO A 27 2.60 -11.53 -5.57
C PRO A 27 1.60 -11.20 -6.68
N TYR A 28 0.83 -10.13 -6.51
CA TYR A 28 -0.16 -9.69 -7.50
C TYR A 28 0.36 -8.48 -8.28
N ALA A 29 1.01 -8.79 -9.40
CA ALA A 29 1.68 -7.81 -10.26
C ALA A 29 0.72 -7.04 -11.19
N ARG A 30 1.20 -5.90 -11.70
CA ARG A 30 0.54 -5.06 -12.71
C ARG A 30 -0.87 -4.59 -12.33
N GLN A 31 -1.12 -4.45 -11.04
CA GLN A 31 -2.38 -3.92 -10.54
C GLN A 31 -2.24 -2.43 -10.26
N THR A 32 -3.21 -1.64 -10.71
CA THR A 32 -3.33 -0.23 -10.31
C THR A 32 -4.03 -0.18 -8.95
N VAL A 33 -3.33 0.37 -7.97
CA VAL A 33 -3.86 0.63 -6.63
C VAL A 33 -3.86 2.13 -6.40
N GLN A 34 -5.01 2.66 -5.98
CA GLN A 34 -5.16 4.04 -5.54
C GLN A 34 -4.98 4.11 -4.03
N PHE A 35 -4.09 4.97 -3.57
CA PHE A 35 -3.84 5.22 -2.16
C PHE A 35 -4.35 6.59 -1.79
N ASN A 36 -5.01 6.70 -0.65
CA ASN A 36 -5.35 7.97 -0.01
C ASN A 36 -4.71 8.04 1.37
N ILE A 37 -3.96 9.10 1.63
CA ILE A 37 -3.25 9.33 2.88
C ILE A 37 -3.37 10.82 3.22
N ASN A 38 -4.00 11.15 4.34
CA ASN A 38 -4.21 12.55 4.76
C ASN A 38 -4.86 13.42 3.66
N GLY A 39 -5.80 12.87 2.89
CA GLY A 39 -6.45 13.55 1.76
C GLY A 39 -5.65 13.56 0.45
N LEU A 40 -4.35 13.22 0.46
CA LEU A 40 -3.53 13.11 -0.75
C LEU A 40 -3.71 11.76 -1.43
N SER A 41 -3.95 11.78 -2.74
CA SER A 41 -4.17 10.57 -3.54
C SER A 41 -2.98 10.22 -4.43
N TYR A 42 -2.62 8.94 -4.47
CA TYR A 42 -1.52 8.40 -5.27
C TYR A 42 -1.98 7.17 -6.05
N ASN A 43 -1.75 7.13 -7.34
CA ASN A 43 -1.90 5.90 -8.13
C ASN A 43 -0.53 5.23 -8.28
N ARG A 44 -0.46 3.93 -8.01
CA ARG A 44 0.73 3.11 -8.29
C ARG A 44 0.33 1.83 -9.00
N VAL A 45 1.20 1.40 -9.90
CA VAL A 45 1.11 0.08 -10.53
C VAL A 45 2.09 -0.83 -9.81
N THR A 46 1.63 -2.00 -9.37
CA THR A 46 2.49 -2.98 -8.69
C THR A 46 3.50 -3.58 -9.66
N GLY A 47 4.75 -3.70 -9.21
CA GLY A 47 5.82 -4.34 -9.98
C GLY A 47 5.62 -5.84 -10.16
N SER A 48 6.56 -6.51 -10.83
CA SER A 48 6.52 -7.97 -11.04
C SER A 48 6.45 -8.79 -9.74
N ALA A 49 7.03 -8.26 -8.67
CA ALA A 49 6.97 -8.85 -7.32
C ALA A 49 5.76 -8.38 -6.51
N GLY A 50 4.74 -7.76 -7.11
CA GLY A 50 3.58 -7.20 -6.40
C GLY A 50 3.91 -5.98 -5.53
N GLN A 51 5.18 -5.58 -5.47
CA GLN A 51 5.67 -4.50 -4.63
C GLN A 51 5.31 -3.13 -5.22
N PHE A 52 5.04 -2.18 -4.34
CA PHE A 52 4.96 -0.76 -4.66
C PHE A 52 5.67 0.08 -3.58
N LYS A 53 6.02 1.31 -3.96
CA LYS A 53 6.65 2.28 -3.09
C LYS A 53 5.91 3.61 -3.16
N LEU A 54 5.67 4.21 -2.00
CA LEU A 54 5.11 5.54 -1.85
C LEU A 54 6.10 6.38 -1.06
N ASN A 55 6.51 7.50 -1.65
CA ASN A 55 7.25 8.52 -0.92
C ASN A 55 6.21 9.31 -0.12
N ILE A 56 6.29 9.26 1.21
CA ILE A 56 5.34 9.93 2.10
C ILE A 56 6.10 11.02 2.84
N ASN A 57 5.76 12.27 2.57
CA ASN A 57 6.29 13.42 3.29
C ASN A 57 5.18 13.99 4.19
N LEU A 58 4.98 13.38 5.36
CA LEU A 58 4.00 13.80 6.36
C LEU A 58 4.74 14.16 7.65
N GLN A 59 4.19 15.10 8.42
CA GLN A 59 4.68 15.36 9.76
C GLN A 59 4.53 14.11 10.63
N PRO A 60 5.33 13.96 11.71
CA PRO A 60 5.16 12.87 12.66
C PRO A 60 3.72 12.81 13.19
N GLY A 61 3.11 11.64 13.08
CA GLY A 61 1.70 11.46 13.43
C GLY A 61 1.20 10.07 13.08
N LYS A 62 -0.04 9.77 13.51
CA LYS A 62 -0.72 8.53 13.17
C LYS A 62 -1.65 8.79 12.00
N TYR A 63 -1.49 8.02 10.93
CA TYR A 63 -2.30 8.14 9.73
C TYR A 63 -2.93 6.80 9.36
N ILE A 64 -4.02 6.87 8.58
CA ILE A 64 -4.61 5.71 7.92
C ILE A 64 -4.34 5.86 6.44
N ILE A 65 -3.74 4.84 5.84
CA ILE A 65 -3.59 4.69 4.40
C ILE A 65 -4.80 3.89 3.93
N THR A 66 -5.65 4.50 3.11
CA THR A 66 -6.74 3.78 2.43
C THR A 66 -6.24 3.37 1.05
N SER A 67 -6.25 2.08 0.74
CA SER A 67 -5.82 1.52 -0.54
C SER A 67 -7.04 0.95 -1.27
N ILE A 68 -7.24 1.31 -2.53
CA ILE A 68 -8.38 0.92 -3.34
C ILE A 68 -7.85 0.17 -4.56
N LEU A 69 -8.25 -1.09 -4.68
CA LEU A 69 -7.97 -1.94 -5.82
C LEU A 69 -9.30 -2.33 -6.47
N ARG A 70 -9.62 -1.73 -7.62
CA ARG A 70 -10.95 -1.82 -8.26
C ARG A 70 -12.03 -1.39 -7.25
N ASP A 71 -12.84 -2.33 -6.76
CA ASP A 71 -13.92 -2.07 -5.79
C ASP A 71 -13.59 -2.55 -4.37
N VAL A 72 -12.35 -3.00 -4.12
CA VAL A 72 -11.91 -3.50 -2.81
C VAL A 72 -11.11 -2.43 -2.10
N VAL A 73 -11.51 -2.14 -0.85
CA VAL A 73 -10.86 -1.14 0.01
C VAL A 73 -10.11 -1.83 1.14
N PHE A 74 -8.87 -1.40 1.36
CA PHE A 74 -7.99 -1.84 2.44
C PHE A 74 -7.55 -0.63 3.26
N GLN A 75 -7.38 -0.80 4.57
CA GLN A 75 -6.90 0.26 5.45
C GLN A 75 -5.71 -0.21 6.26
N THR A 76 -4.62 0.55 6.20
CA THR A 76 -3.38 0.25 6.91
C THR A 76 -2.99 1.42 7.80
N LYS A 77 -2.67 1.14 9.07
CA LYS A 77 -2.19 2.15 10.01
C LYS A 77 -0.73 2.49 9.72
N LEU A 78 -0.46 3.77 9.49
CA LEU A 78 0.88 4.36 9.49
C LEU A 78 1.14 4.94 10.88
N GLN A 79 2.12 4.38 11.58
CA GLN A 79 2.55 4.72 12.92
C GLN A 79 4.07 4.76 12.94
#